data_AF-A0A418VHV4-F1
#
_entry.id   AF-A0A418VHV4-F1
#
_cell.length_a   1.000
_cell.length_b   1.000
_cell.length_c   1.000
_cell.angle_alpha   90.00
_cell.angle_beta   90.00
_cell.angle_gamma   90.00
#
_symmetry.space_group_name_H-M   'P 1'
#
loop_
_entity.id
_entity.type
_entity.pdbx_description
1 polymer ?
#
loop_
_entity_poly.entity_id
_entity_poly.type
_entity_poly.pdbx_seq_one_letter_code
_entity_poly.pdbx_strand_id
1 'polypeptide(L)'
;MTYIQIPIQHLSSLSDGDMVSVTGIYTRDLDGSVLTSGDRRLRLLGEPFSYIPRQHAKVEVWGRLLQGKVQRLQIHDARPAGASAPTPQVSETGKAGDEVTLTAHIRCIGGDQIAMTPDGRTYLVIGEELDQRHYTLVGRILGLNPPMLEIVQAVPFTQVAPVTRDW
;
A
#
# COMPACT_ATOMS: atom_id res chain seq x y z
N MET A 1 -0.50 -3.20 14.50
CA MET A 1 -1.71 -2.40 14.17
C MET A 1 -2.52 -3.21 13.16
N THR A 2 -3.84 -3.30 13.31
CA THR A 2 -4.69 -4.27 12.59
C THR A 2 -5.75 -3.55 11.76
N TYR A 3 -6.05 -4.05 10.57
CA TYR A 3 -7.13 -3.52 9.73
C TYR A 3 -8.49 -4.03 10.21
N ILE A 4 -9.45 -3.12 10.34
CA ILE A 4 -10.83 -3.46 10.67
C ILE A 4 -11.55 -3.81 9.37
N GLN A 5 -12.04 -5.05 9.25
CA GLN A 5 -12.85 -5.42 8.11
C GLN A 5 -14.26 -4.84 8.25
N ILE A 6 -14.67 -4.03 7.28
CA ILE A 6 -15.93 -3.31 7.34
C ILE A 6 -16.54 -3.14 5.94
N PRO A 7 -17.87 -3.20 5.78
CA PRO A 7 -18.51 -2.84 4.53
C PRO A 7 -18.39 -1.34 4.23
N ILE A 8 -18.33 -0.98 2.94
CA ILE A 8 -18.21 0.43 2.50
C ILE A 8 -19.33 1.31 3.09
N GLN A 9 -20.56 0.78 3.16
CA GLN A 9 -21.72 1.47 3.72
C GLN A 9 -21.59 1.89 5.19
N HIS A 10 -20.66 1.29 5.96
CA HIS A 10 -20.49 1.60 7.38
C HIS A 10 -19.23 2.44 7.65
N LEU A 11 -18.49 2.87 6.63
CA LEU A 11 -17.26 3.66 6.83
C LEU A 11 -17.51 5.01 7.52
N SER A 12 -18.72 5.57 7.44
CA SER A 12 -19.06 6.82 8.13
C SER A 12 -19.08 6.72 9.65
N SER A 13 -19.06 5.51 10.23
CA SER A 13 -18.99 5.33 11.69
C SER A 13 -17.56 5.28 12.23
N LEU A 14 -16.55 5.34 11.37
CA LEU A 14 -15.13 5.25 11.73
C LEU A 14 -14.47 6.62 11.81
N SER A 15 -13.34 6.69 12.51
CA SER A 15 -12.55 7.92 12.64
C SER A 15 -11.65 8.16 11.43
N ASP A 16 -11.26 9.42 11.23
CA ASP A 16 -10.21 9.75 10.27
C ASP A 16 -8.89 9.08 10.69
N GLY A 17 -8.21 8.45 9.73
CA GLY A 17 -6.98 7.71 9.99
C GLY A 17 -7.17 6.23 10.35
N ASP A 18 -8.40 5.75 10.53
CA ASP A 18 -8.67 4.35 10.84
C ASP A 18 -8.19 3.42 9.71
N MET A 19 -7.59 2.30 10.10
CA MET A 19 -7.07 1.29 9.19
C MET A 19 -8.18 0.28 8.88
N VAL A 20 -8.58 0.18 7.61
CA VAL A 20 -9.74 -0.61 7.20
C VAL A 20 -9.41 -1.60 6.09
N SER A 21 -10.14 -2.72 6.09
CA SER A 21 -10.26 -3.63 4.95
C SER A 21 -11.68 -3.55 4.40
N VAL A 22 -11.82 -3.26 3.11
CA VAL A 22 -13.10 -3.13 2.44
C VAL A 22 -13.13 -4.00 1.18
N THR A 23 -14.26 -4.66 0.94
CA THR A 23 -14.47 -5.49 -0.26
C THR A 23 -15.45 -4.82 -1.22
N GLY A 24 -15.13 -4.84 -2.51
CA GLY A 24 -16.01 -4.31 -3.55
C GLY A 24 -15.51 -4.61 -4.96
N ILE A 25 -16.18 -4.02 -5.94
CA ILE A 25 -15.80 -4.08 -7.36
C ILE A 25 -14.88 -2.91 -7.68
N TYR A 26 -13.69 -3.22 -8.18
CA TYR A 26 -12.70 -2.23 -8.58
C TYR A 26 -12.99 -1.69 -9.97
N THR A 27 -12.88 -0.38 -10.13
CA THR A 27 -12.92 0.31 -11.42
C THR A 27 -11.83 1.38 -11.45
N ARG A 28 -11.19 1.58 -12.59
CA ARG A 28 -10.20 2.66 -12.80
C ARG A 28 -10.56 3.41 -14.07
N ASP A 29 -10.76 4.70 -13.97
CA ASP A 29 -10.96 5.58 -15.11
C ASP A 29 -9.92 6.71 -15.10
N LEU A 30 -10.11 7.73 -15.94
CA LEU A 30 -9.23 8.89 -16.00
C LEU A 30 -9.30 9.76 -14.72
N ASP A 31 -10.41 9.70 -13.98
CA ASP A 31 -10.63 10.45 -12.74
C ASP A 31 -10.09 9.72 -11.50
N GLY A 32 -9.66 8.47 -11.67
CA GLY A 32 -8.93 7.68 -10.68
C GLY A 32 -9.53 6.30 -10.45
N SER A 33 -9.15 5.70 -9.32
CA SER A 33 -9.60 4.38 -8.92
C SER A 33 -10.76 4.47 -7.93
N VAL A 34 -11.76 3.61 -8.10
CA VAL A 34 -12.97 3.56 -7.28
C VAL A 34 -13.30 2.12 -6.93
N LEU A 35 -13.69 1.91 -5.67
CA LEU A 35 -14.27 0.67 -5.19
C LEU A 35 -15.78 0.86 -5.00
N THR A 36 -16.59 -0.03 -5.57
CA THR A 36 -18.05 0.03 -5.45
C THR A 36 -18.61 -1.19 -4.73
N SER A 37 -19.56 -0.99 -3.83
CA SER A 37 -20.31 -2.06 -3.17
C SER A 37 -21.75 -1.63 -3.00
N GLY A 38 -22.68 -2.33 -3.67
CA GLY A 38 -24.07 -1.88 -3.77
C GLY A 38 -24.17 -0.53 -4.49
N ASP A 39 -24.88 0.41 -3.87
CA ASP A 39 -25.05 1.81 -4.32
C ASP A 39 -23.90 2.74 -3.88
N ARG A 40 -22.97 2.25 -3.04
CA ARG A 40 -21.87 3.04 -2.50
C ARG A 40 -20.62 2.98 -3.36
N ARG A 41 -19.97 4.13 -3.46
CA ARG A 41 -18.70 4.33 -4.16
C ARG A 41 -17.68 4.93 -3.19
N LEU A 42 -16.49 4.35 -3.15
CA LEU A 42 -15.36 4.84 -2.37
C LEU A 42 -14.20 5.16 -3.31
N ARG A 43 -13.76 6.42 -3.31
CA ARG A 43 -12.58 6.82 -4.08
C ARG A 43 -11.32 6.27 -3.41
N LEU A 44 -10.43 5.73 -4.22
CA LEU A 44 -9.17 5.17 -3.79
C LEU A 44 -8.04 6.12 -4.19
N LEU A 45 -7.11 6.36 -3.28
CA LEU A 45 -5.91 7.18 -3.52
C LEU A 45 -4.69 6.27 -3.55
N GLY A 46 -3.92 6.38 -4.63
CA GLY A 46 -2.74 5.53 -4.86
C GLY A 46 -3.07 4.24 -5.60
N GLU A 47 -2.09 3.35 -5.66
CA GLU A 47 -2.19 2.03 -6.28
C GLU A 47 -1.84 0.98 -5.22
N PRO A 48 -2.44 -0.22 -5.28
CA PRO A 48 -2.09 -1.26 -4.32
C PRO A 48 -0.65 -1.75 -4.52
N PHE A 49 0.00 -2.08 -3.40
CA PHE A 49 1.42 -2.39 -3.35
C PHE A 49 1.81 -3.69 -4.10
N SER A 50 1.08 -4.78 -3.90
CA SER A 50 1.45 -6.12 -4.38
C SER A 50 0.68 -6.55 -5.63
N TYR A 51 -0.51 -5.99 -5.84
CA TYR A 51 -1.47 -6.48 -6.81
C TYR A 51 -2.13 -5.34 -7.56
N ILE A 52 -2.00 -5.32 -8.88
CA ILE A 52 -2.73 -4.37 -9.73
C ILE A 52 -4.08 -5.00 -10.11
N PRO A 53 -5.22 -4.48 -9.60
CA PRO A 53 -6.51 -5.06 -9.89
C PRO A 53 -6.91 -4.88 -11.36
N ARG A 54 -7.54 -5.90 -11.92
CA ARG A 54 -8.18 -5.79 -13.24
C ARG A 54 -9.47 -4.97 -13.14
N GLN A 55 -9.88 -4.36 -14.26
CA GLN A 55 -11.18 -3.69 -14.35
C GLN A 55 -12.31 -4.64 -13.96
N HIS A 56 -13.24 -4.13 -13.16
CA HIS A 56 -14.41 -4.85 -12.64
C HIS A 56 -14.10 -6.08 -11.80
N ALA A 57 -12.85 -6.26 -11.33
CA ALA A 57 -12.49 -7.34 -10.43
C ALA A 57 -13.10 -7.11 -9.04
N LYS A 58 -13.60 -8.18 -8.42
CA LYS A 58 -13.97 -8.17 -7.01
C LYS A 58 -12.72 -8.30 -6.16
N VAL A 59 -12.43 -7.29 -5.36
CA VAL A 59 -11.20 -7.19 -4.57
C VAL A 59 -11.49 -6.84 -3.13
N GLU A 60 -10.57 -7.24 -2.26
CA GLU A 60 -10.41 -6.70 -0.92
C GLU A 60 -9.26 -5.69 -0.95
N VAL A 61 -9.49 -4.50 -0.40
CA VAL A 61 -8.53 -3.39 -0.38
C VAL A 61 -8.28 -3.00 1.07
N TRP A 62 -7.00 -2.90 1.42
CA TRP A 62 -6.55 -2.37 2.71
C TRP A 62 -6.08 -0.95 2.55
N GLY A 63 -6.35 -0.12 3.55
CA GLY A 63 -5.88 1.25 3.53
C GLY A 63 -6.21 2.03 4.78
N ARG A 64 -5.82 3.30 4.74
CA ARG A 64 -6.17 4.30 5.75
C ARG A 64 -7.37 5.13 5.28
N LEU A 65 -8.40 5.19 6.11
CA LEU A 65 -9.59 5.97 5.83
C LEU A 65 -9.31 7.46 6.01
N LEU A 66 -9.71 8.26 5.02
CA LEU A 66 -9.65 9.72 5.03
C LEU A 66 -11.08 10.24 4.94
N GLN A 67 -11.62 10.76 6.04
CA GLN A 67 -13.01 11.21 6.12
C GLN A 67 -13.23 12.47 5.28
N GLY A 68 -12.41 13.51 5.47
CA GLY A 68 -12.39 14.74 4.67
C GLY A 68 -13.77 15.33 4.31
N LYS A 69 -13.83 16.19 3.27
CA LYS A 69 -15.11 16.59 2.64
C LYS A 69 -15.72 15.47 1.80
N VAL A 70 -14.85 14.63 1.24
CA VAL A 70 -15.19 13.47 0.44
C VAL A 70 -14.39 12.31 1.01
N GLN A 71 -15.12 11.29 1.47
CA GLN A 71 -14.54 10.09 2.02
C GLN A 71 -13.71 9.36 0.96
N ARG A 72 -12.47 9.04 1.32
CA ARG A 72 -11.48 8.41 0.45
C ARG A 72 -10.70 7.36 1.24
N LEU A 73 -10.13 6.40 0.53
CA LEU A 73 -9.22 5.42 1.10
C LEU A 73 -7.84 5.61 0.50
N GLN A 74 -6.85 5.93 1.34
CA GLN A 74 -5.45 5.83 0.93
C GLN A 74 -5.08 4.34 0.89
N ILE A 75 -4.83 3.82 -0.31
CA ILE A 75 -4.59 2.39 -0.51
C ILE A 75 -3.21 2.03 0.01
N HIS A 76 -3.17 0.90 0.71
CA HIS A 76 -1.97 0.23 1.18
C HIS A 76 -1.71 -0.97 0.27
N ASP A 77 -2.67 -1.89 0.17
CA ASP A 77 -2.59 -3.03 -0.75
C ASP A 77 -3.98 -3.54 -1.12
N ALA A 78 -4.02 -4.54 -2.00
CA ALA A 78 -5.25 -5.21 -2.41
C ALA A 78 -4.99 -6.67 -2.76
N ARG A 79 -6.07 -7.45 -2.81
CA ARG A 79 -6.06 -8.82 -3.35
C ARG A 79 -7.39 -9.14 -4.03
N PRO A 80 -7.45 -10.17 -4.88
CA PRO A 80 -8.73 -10.77 -5.26
C PRO A 80 -9.53 -11.17 -4.01
N ALA A 81 -10.82 -10.86 -3.99
CA ALA A 81 -11.65 -11.16 -2.83
C ALA A 81 -11.67 -12.68 -2.57
N GLY A 82 -11.36 -13.09 -1.33
CA GLY A 82 -11.29 -14.50 -0.92
C GLY A 82 -9.95 -15.19 -1.21
N ALA A 83 -8.97 -14.51 -1.82
CA ALA A 83 -7.62 -15.05 -1.95
C ALA A 83 -6.93 -15.15 -0.58
N SER A 84 -6.05 -16.14 -0.40
CA SER A 84 -5.32 -16.41 0.85
C SER A 84 -4.10 -15.51 1.09
N ALA A 85 -3.89 -14.47 0.27
CA ALA A 85 -2.73 -13.59 0.38
C ALA A 85 -2.66 -12.91 1.76
N PRO A 86 -1.48 -12.75 2.38
CA PRO A 86 -1.38 -12.15 3.70
C PRO A 86 -1.86 -10.70 3.70
N THR A 87 -2.50 -10.29 4.81
CA THR A 87 -2.81 -8.88 5.07
C THR A 87 -1.50 -8.07 5.13
N PRO A 88 -1.47 -6.83 4.61
CA PRO A 88 -0.27 -6.00 4.69
C PRO A 88 0.21 -5.87 6.13
N GLN A 89 1.49 -6.17 6.35
CA GLN A 89 2.10 -5.94 7.66
C GLN A 89 2.42 -4.46 7.80
N VAL A 90 2.00 -3.88 8.92
CA VAL A 90 2.36 -2.51 9.28
C VAL A 90 3.82 -2.52 9.72
N SER A 91 4.67 -1.77 9.03
CA SER A 91 6.08 -1.66 9.41
C SER A 91 6.19 -1.05 10.80
N GLU A 92 7.20 -1.45 11.58
CA GLU A 92 7.46 -0.78 12.85
C GLU A 92 7.76 0.70 12.62
N THR A 93 7.29 1.56 13.53
CA THR A 93 7.65 2.99 13.50
C THR A 93 9.01 3.13 14.18
N GLY A 94 10.07 3.18 13.38
CA GLY A 94 11.41 3.48 13.89
C GLY A 94 11.61 4.97 14.13
N LYS A 95 12.59 5.30 14.96
CA LYS A 95 13.09 6.66 15.21
C LYS A 95 14.34 6.91 14.35
N ALA A 96 14.73 8.18 14.24
CA ALA A 96 16.02 8.51 13.65
C ALA A 96 17.15 7.80 14.43
N GLY A 97 18.06 7.17 13.71
CA GLY A 97 19.13 6.31 14.23
C GLY A 97 18.82 4.82 14.21
N ASP A 98 17.54 4.42 14.18
CA ASP A 98 17.16 3.00 14.21
C ASP A 98 17.50 2.32 12.88
N GLU A 99 17.96 1.07 12.97
CA GLU A 99 18.03 0.15 11.83
C GLU A 99 16.70 -0.57 11.68
N VAL A 100 16.19 -0.59 10.45
CA VAL A 100 14.89 -1.19 10.12
C VAL A 100 15.00 -2.08 8.90
N THR A 101 14.22 -3.16 8.92
CA THR A 101 13.99 -4.01 7.75
C THR A 101 12.61 -3.71 7.18
N LEU A 102 12.54 -3.35 5.91
CA LEU A 102 11.32 -2.93 5.23
C LEU A 102 11.14 -3.71 3.93
N THR A 103 9.91 -4.13 3.63
CA THR A 103 9.52 -4.44 2.26
C THR A 103 9.05 -3.15 1.61
N ALA A 104 9.59 -2.79 0.45
CA ALA A 104 9.24 -1.56 -0.25
C ALA A 104 9.30 -1.68 -1.76
N HIS A 105 8.54 -0.84 -2.46
CA HIS A 105 8.61 -0.63 -3.90
C HIS A 105 9.35 0.68 -4.11
N ILE A 106 10.49 0.61 -4.80
CA ILE A 106 11.26 1.78 -5.19
C ILE A 106 10.59 2.44 -6.40
N ARG A 107 10.36 3.75 -6.32
CA ARG A 107 9.97 4.60 -7.44
C ARG A 107 10.95 5.75 -7.58
N CYS A 108 11.31 6.10 -8.81
CA CYS A 108 12.17 7.26 -9.08
C CYS A 108 11.29 8.43 -9.54
N ILE A 109 11.29 9.54 -8.79
CA ILE A 109 10.45 10.72 -9.03
C ILE A 109 11.34 11.96 -8.99
N GLY A 110 11.46 12.68 -10.11
CA GLY A 110 12.20 13.95 -10.13
C GLY A 110 13.70 13.85 -9.82
N GLY A 111 14.29 12.66 -9.96
CA GLY A 111 15.69 12.38 -9.59
C GLY A 111 15.86 11.75 -8.20
N ASP A 112 14.80 11.76 -7.40
CA ASP A 112 14.80 11.14 -6.08
C ASP A 112 14.30 9.69 -6.14
N GLN A 113 14.85 8.83 -5.28
CA GLN A 113 14.38 7.47 -5.09
C GLN A 113 13.49 7.40 -3.84
N ILE A 114 12.26 6.94 -4.01
CA ILE A 114 11.26 6.84 -2.95
C ILE A 114 10.93 5.37 -2.70
N ALA A 115 11.15 4.90 -1.47
CA ALA A 115 10.71 3.60 -1.00
C ALA A 115 9.29 3.73 -0.45
N MET A 116 8.32 3.10 -1.11
CA MET A 116 6.94 2.99 -0.65
C MET A 116 6.74 1.64 0.04
N THR A 117 6.25 1.60 1.27
CA THR A 117 5.97 0.34 2.00
C THR A 117 4.53 -0.15 1.77
N PRO A 118 4.22 -1.44 2.02
CA PRO A 118 2.86 -1.96 1.94
C PRO A 118 1.84 -1.22 2.79
N ASP A 119 2.25 -0.60 3.90
CA ASP A 119 1.37 0.20 4.78
C ASP A 119 1.34 1.69 4.41
N GLY A 120 1.75 2.03 3.18
CA GLY A 120 1.61 3.37 2.60
C GLY A 120 2.62 4.41 3.12
N ARG A 121 3.65 4.00 3.88
CA ARG A 121 4.72 4.93 4.25
C ARG A 121 5.68 5.13 3.09
N THR A 122 6.30 6.29 3.08
CA THR A 122 7.26 6.67 2.05
C THR A 122 8.54 7.16 2.71
N TYR A 123 9.68 6.68 2.25
CA TYR A 123 11.00 7.17 2.65
C TYR A 123 11.74 7.69 1.44
N LEU A 124 12.39 8.85 1.58
CA LEU A 124 13.43 9.26 0.66
C LEU A 124 14.64 8.35 0.90
N VAL A 125 15.08 7.69 -0.16
CA VAL A 125 16.13 6.69 -0.12
C VAL A 125 17.46 7.35 -0.42
N ILE A 126 18.42 7.19 0.49
CA ILE A 126 19.79 7.68 0.38
C ILE A 126 20.73 6.48 0.24
N GLY A 127 21.63 6.51 -0.74
CA GLY A 127 22.60 5.44 -0.98
C GLY A 127 22.70 5.08 -2.44
N GLU A 128 22.86 3.77 -2.72
CA GLU A 128 22.95 3.24 -4.08
C GLU A 128 21.69 3.51 -4.91
N GLU A 129 21.88 3.59 -6.23
CA GLU A 129 20.77 3.68 -7.18
C GLU A 129 20.14 2.29 -7.36
N LEU A 130 18.85 2.21 -7.07
CA LEU A 130 18.03 1.02 -7.20
C LEU A 130 17.07 1.18 -8.38
N ASP A 131 16.84 0.08 -9.11
CA ASP A 131 15.83 0.05 -10.15
C ASP A 131 14.41 0.14 -9.56
N GLN A 132 13.44 0.58 -10.37
CA GLN A 132 12.04 0.68 -9.94
C GLN A 132 11.38 -0.70 -9.85
N ARG A 133 11.46 -1.32 -8.66
CA ARG A 133 10.84 -2.63 -8.34
C ARG A 133 10.73 -2.83 -6.83
N HIS A 134 10.22 -4.00 -6.42
CA HIS A 134 10.11 -4.40 -5.03
C HIS A 134 11.45 -4.90 -4.46
N TYR A 135 11.75 -4.50 -3.23
CA TYR A 135 12.93 -4.88 -2.46
C TYR A 135 12.57 -5.22 -1.01
N THR A 136 13.36 -6.10 -0.41
CA THR A 136 13.62 -6.09 1.03
C THR A 136 14.81 -5.18 1.28
N LEU A 137 14.59 -4.10 2.01
CA LEU A 137 15.60 -3.11 2.38
C LEU A 137 15.97 -3.31 3.84
N VAL A 138 17.26 -3.29 4.14
CA VAL A 138 17.80 -3.02 5.48
C VAL A 138 18.42 -1.64 5.42
N GLY A 139 18.02 -0.75 6.31
CA GLY A 139 18.49 0.62 6.29
C GLY A 139 18.38 1.32 7.63
N ARG A 140 19.07 2.45 7.74
CA ARG A 140 19.06 3.31 8.92
C ARG A 140 18.16 4.51 8.69
N ILE A 141 17.24 4.78 9.60
CA ILE A 141 16.40 5.98 9.51
C ILE A 141 17.25 7.20 9.85
N LEU A 142 17.36 8.15 8.94
CA LEU A 142 18.12 9.39 9.15
C LEU A 142 17.25 10.51 9.73
N GLY A 143 15.98 10.54 9.36
CA GLY A 143 15.04 11.59 9.75
C GLY A 143 13.60 11.13 9.53
N LEU A 144 12.67 11.83 10.18
CA LEU A 144 11.24 11.54 10.10
C LEU A 144 10.44 12.63 9.37
N ASN A 145 11.05 13.79 9.08
CA ASN A 145 10.42 14.91 8.37
C ASN A 145 11.44 15.68 7.51
N PRO A 146 11.56 15.37 6.21
CA PRO A 146 10.93 14.22 5.55
C PRO A 146 11.50 12.89 6.08
N PRO A 147 10.74 11.78 6.02
CA PRO A 147 11.27 10.46 6.33
C PRO A 147 12.41 10.09 5.37
N MET A 148 13.58 9.77 5.92
CA MET A 148 14.77 9.44 5.13
C MET A 148 15.36 8.10 5.60
N LEU A 149 15.76 7.26 4.66
CA LEU A 149 16.34 5.94 4.90
C LEU A 149 17.67 5.83 4.16
N GLU A 150 18.77 5.63 4.89
CA GLU A 150 20.05 5.24 4.33
C GLU A 150 20.07 3.73 4.11
N ILE A 151 20.27 3.29 2.87
CA ILE A 151 20.34 1.84 2.58
C ILE A 151 21.66 1.28 3.10
N VAL A 152 21.55 0.21 3.89
CA VAL A 152 22.67 -0.67 4.26
C VAL A 152 22.70 -1.89 3.33
N GLN A 153 21.53 -2.42 2.98
CA GLN A 153 21.37 -3.55 2.08
C GLN A 153 20.04 -3.48 1.33
N ALA A 154 20.06 -3.82 0.04
CA ALA A 154 18.86 -3.97 -0.77
C ALA A 154 18.84 -5.33 -1.47
N VAL A 155 17.77 -6.11 -1.27
CA VAL A 155 17.58 -7.41 -1.92
C VAL A 155 16.30 -7.36 -2.75
N PRO A 156 16.37 -7.50 -4.09
CA PRO A 156 15.17 -7.45 -4.93
C PRO A 156 14.24 -8.62 -4.61
N PHE A 157 12.94 -8.35 -4.55
CA PHE A 157 11.94 -9.41 -4.50
C PHE A 157 11.89 -10.09 -5.87
N THR A 158 12.25 -11.37 -5.91
CA THR A 158 11.80 -12.26 -6.97
C THR A 158 10.37 -12.67 -6.65
N GLN A 159 9.37 -11.97 -7.21
CA GLN A 159 8.01 -12.52 -7.23
C GLN A 159 8.08 -13.84 -8.03
N VAL A 160 7.96 -14.97 -7.32
CA VAL A 160 7.59 -16.22 -7.97
C VAL A 160 6.16 -15.99 -8.47
N ALA A 161 6.00 -15.83 -9.78
CA ALA A 161 4.68 -15.70 -10.38
C ALA A 161 3.79 -16.83 -9.82
N PRO A 162 2.55 -16.54 -9.37
CA PRO A 162 1.65 -17.60 -8.97
C PRO A 162 1.49 -18.53 -10.16
N VAL A 163 1.85 -19.80 -9.97
CA VAL A 163 1.54 -20.85 -10.93
C VAL A 163 0.01 -20.89 -11.02
N THR A 164 -0.56 -20.27 -12.03
CA THR A 164 -1.92 -20.58 -12.46
C THR A 164 -1.90 -22.02 -12.90
N ARG A 165 -2.25 -22.93 -11.98
CA ARG A 165 -2.73 -24.25 -12.36
C ARG A 165 -4.13 -24.04 -12.89
N ASP A 166 -4.23 -23.90 -14.21
CA ASP A 166 -5.48 -24.14 -14.91
C ASP A 166 -5.87 -25.60 -14.65
N TRP A 167 -6.98 -25.81 -13.95
CA TRP A 167 -7.74 -27.05 -13.92
C TRP A 167 -9.19 -26.73 -14.28
#